data_AF-A0A9Q0WEY0-F1
#
_entry.id   AF-A0A9Q0WEY0-F1
#
_cell.length_a   1.000
_cell.length_b   1.000
_cell.length_c   1.000
_cell.angle_alpha   90.00
_cell.angle_beta   90.00
_cell.angle_gamma   90.00
#
_symmetry.space_group_name_H-M   'P 1'
#
loop_
_entity.id
_entity.type
_entity.pdbx_description
1 polymer ?
#
loop_
_entity_poly.entity_id
_entity_poly.type
_entity_poly.pdbx_seq_one_letter_code
_entity_poly.pdbx_strand_id
1 'polypeptide(L)'
;MISRVAFWALVTYFATSLGTNVVAAHQVMIQSYGMCSVWGQPLSQTAQSFMPELIYGINRNLSKARILLSSLVIIGATLGLVLGIVGTSVPWFFPNIFTPDQTVIEEMHKVLIPYFIALSVSPGTHSLDGALLAGRDLKFISLSTFGCFSLGAVLLILARNGGYGLPGCWFALVGFQWARFFLNLQRLLSPDGVLYSEDMSRYNLEKLKEA
;
A
#
# COMPACT_ATOMS: atom_id res chain seq x y z
N MET A 1 3.82 5.56 9.16
CA MET A 1 4.50 4.27 9.43
C MET A 1 3.73 3.45 10.48
N ILE A 2 3.55 3.98 11.70
CA ILE A 2 2.88 3.27 12.82
C ILE A 2 1.50 2.71 12.46
N SER A 3 0.60 3.50 11.84
CA SER A 3 -0.76 3.05 11.53
C SER A 3 -0.83 1.86 10.56
N ARG A 4 0.18 1.68 9.68
CA ARG A 4 0.23 0.52 8.76
C ARG A 4 0.56 -0.75 9.52
N VAL A 5 1.58 -0.67 10.37
CA VAL A 5 2.02 -1.78 11.23
C VAL A 5 0.90 -2.16 12.19
N ALA A 6 0.23 -1.17 12.78
CA ALA A 6 -0.93 -1.38 13.65
C ALA A 6 -2.09 -2.07 12.90
N PHE A 7 -2.36 -1.68 11.65
CA PHE A 7 -3.38 -2.34 10.85
C PHE A 7 -3.04 -3.82 10.58
N TRP A 8 -1.80 -4.13 10.21
CA TRP A 8 -1.36 -5.52 9.99
C TRP A 8 -1.41 -6.37 11.26
N ALA A 9 -1.01 -5.78 12.39
CA ALA A 9 -1.14 -6.43 13.69
C ALA A 9 -2.61 -6.70 14.03
N LEU A 10 -3.51 -5.76 13.72
CA LEU A 10 -4.94 -5.93 13.93
C LEU A 10 -5.51 -7.05 13.06
N VAL A 11 -5.22 -7.08 11.76
CA VAL A 11 -5.65 -8.18 10.86
C VAL A 11 -5.18 -9.53 11.41
N THR A 12 -3.92 -9.61 11.84
CA THR A 12 -3.34 -10.83 12.43
C THR A 12 -4.04 -11.22 13.73
N TYR A 13 -4.37 -10.26 14.61
CA TYR A 13 -5.13 -10.52 15.82
C TYR A 13 -6.50 -11.13 15.52
N PHE A 14 -7.23 -10.59 14.54
CA PHE A 14 -8.51 -11.17 14.11
C PHE A 14 -8.33 -12.58 13.55
N ALA A 15 -7.34 -12.82 12.70
CA ALA A 15 -7.04 -14.15 12.16
C ALA A 15 -6.73 -15.17 13.27
N THR A 16 -5.94 -14.78 14.29
CA THR A 16 -5.62 -15.62 15.45
C THR A 16 -6.88 -16.02 16.23
N SER A 17 -7.87 -15.13 16.32
CA SER A 17 -9.12 -15.41 17.04
C SER A 17 -10.06 -16.40 16.34
N LEU A 18 -9.79 -16.76 15.08
CA LEU A 18 -10.66 -17.63 14.26
C LEU A 18 -10.27 -19.12 14.33
N GLY A 19 -9.12 -19.46 14.91
CA GLY A 19 -8.67 -20.85 15.08
C GLY A 19 -7.25 -21.10 14.54
N THR A 20 -6.71 -22.26 14.87
CA THR A 20 -5.32 -22.65 14.59
C THR A 20 -5.02 -22.79 13.10
N ASN A 21 -5.91 -23.44 12.35
CA ASN A 21 -5.70 -23.67 10.91
C ASN A 21 -5.83 -22.36 10.13
N VAL A 22 -6.75 -21.49 10.56
CA VAL A 22 -6.97 -20.16 9.98
C VAL A 22 -5.76 -19.26 10.18
N VAL A 23 -5.20 -19.21 11.40
CA VAL A 23 -4.00 -18.39 11.65
C VAL A 23 -2.78 -18.94 10.91
N ALA A 24 -2.63 -20.26 10.79
CA ALA A 24 -1.56 -20.86 10.00
C ALA A 24 -1.65 -20.45 8.53
N ALA A 25 -2.84 -20.52 7.92
CA ALA A 25 -3.08 -20.08 6.55
C ALA A 25 -2.81 -18.58 6.38
N HIS A 26 -3.28 -17.75 7.33
CA HIS A 26 -3.02 -16.32 7.35
C HIS A 26 -1.52 -16.01 7.39
N GLN A 27 -0.74 -16.73 8.21
CA GLN A 27 0.71 -16.52 8.31
C GLN A 27 1.42 -16.84 6.98
N VAL A 28 1.07 -17.94 6.32
CA VAL A 28 1.65 -18.25 5.00
C VAL A 28 1.34 -17.12 4.01
N MET A 29 0.08 -16.70 3.93
CA MET A 29 -0.39 -15.72 2.95
C MET A 29 0.12 -14.31 3.25
N ILE A 30 0.23 -13.88 4.51
CA ILE A 30 0.71 -12.53 4.84
C ILE A 30 2.23 -12.40 4.66
N GLN A 31 3.00 -13.46 4.90
CA GLN A 31 4.45 -13.45 4.71
C GLN A 31 4.83 -13.47 3.23
N SER A 32 4.13 -14.28 2.42
CA SER A 32 4.29 -14.24 0.97
C SER A 32 3.90 -12.88 0.39
N TYR A 33 2.79 -12.30 0.87
CA TYR A 33 2.38 -10.92 0.54
C TYR A 33 3.47 -9.90 0.87
N GLY A 34 4.05 -10.00 2.07
CA GLY A 34 5.12 -9.14 2.54
C GLY A 34 6.36 -9.23 1.65
N MET A 35 6.79 -10.44 1.32
CA MET A 35 7.91 -10.70 0.42
C MET A 35 7.69 -10.07 -0.96
N CYS A 36 6.52 -10.26 -1.58
CA CYS A 36 6.21 -9.66 -2.87
C CYS A 36 6.14 -8.12 -2.79
N SER A 37 5.61 -7.56 -1.70
CA SER A 37 5.46 -6.10 -1.54
C SER A 37 6.80 -5.36 -1.46
N VAL A 38 7.90 -6.02 -1.08
CA VAL A 38 9.25 -5.43 -1.07
C VAL A 38 9.66 -4.92 -2.47
N TRP A 39 9.15 -5.54 -3.54
CA TRP A 39 9.46 -5.14 -4.92
C TRP A 39 8.92 -3.76 -5.30
N GLY A 40 7.98 -3.20 -4.52
CA GLY A 40 7.53 -1.82 -4.68
C GLY A 40 8.48 -0.77 -4.08
N GLN A 41 9.42 -1.17 -3.20
CA GLN A 41 10.32 -0.22 -2.52
C GLN A 41 11.24 0.55 -3.47
N PRO A 42 11.84 -0.06 -4.51
CA PRO A 42 12.66 0.68 -5.47
C PRO A 42 11.91 1.81 -6.16
N LEU A 43 10.60 1.66 -6.43
CA LEU A 43 9.78 2.73 -7.00
C LEU A 43 9.63 3.90 -6.03
N SER A 44 9.37 3.60 -4.76
CA SER A 44 9.30 4.62 -3.70
C SER A 44 10.62 5.37 -3.53
N GLN A 45 11.74 4.64 -3.56
CA GLN A 45 13.08 5.22 -3.49
C GLN A 45 13.40 6.07 -4.71
N THR A 46 13.00 5.63 -5.91
CA THR A 46 13.17 6.41 -7.15
C THR A 46 12.44 7.76 -7.03
N ALA A 47 11.21 7.76 -6.52
CA ALA A 47 10.48 9.00 -6.25
C ALA A 47 11.23 9.90 -5.26
N GLN A 48 11.68 9.34 -4.14
CA GLN A 48 12.37 10.09 -3.08
C GLN A 48 13.75 10.61 -3.48
N SER A 49 14.46 9.94 -4.40
CA SER A 49 15.78 10.37 -4.86
C SER A 49 15.71 11.46 -5.93
N PHE A 50 14.79 11.36 -6.89
CA PHE A 50 14.77 12.26 -8.06
C PHE A 50 13.76 13.40 -7.93
N MET A 51 12.61 13.17 -7.30
CA MET A 51 11.52 14.14 -7.28
C MET A 51 11.82 15.39 -6.44
N PRO A 52 12.58 15.35 -5.31
CA PRO A 52 12.88 16.56 -4.56
C PRO A 52 13.66 17.62 -5.35
N GLU A 53 14.63 17.22 -6.17
CA GLU A 53 15.36 18.16 -7.04
C GLU A 53 14.43 18.80 -8.09
N LEU A 54 13.49 18.02 -8.63
CA LEU A 54 12.53 18.54 -9.62
C LEU A 54 11.47 19.48 -9.01
N ILE A 55 11.16 19.33 -7.72
CA ILE A 55 10.15 20.15 -7.02
C ILE A 55 10.79 21.38 -6.36
N TYR A 56 11.89 21.18 -5.63
CA TYR A 56 12.49 22.15 -4.71
C TYR A 56 13.92 22.57 -5.09
N GLY A 57 14.54 21.89 -6.06
CA GLY A 57 15.91 22.12 -6.48
C GLY A 57 16.10 23.38 -7.32
N ILE A 58 17.36 23.71 -7.58
CA ILE A 58 17.75 24.90 -8.38
C ILE A 58 17.22 24.76 -9.81
N ASN A 59 17.24 23.54 -10.36
CA ASN A 59 16.73 23.21 -11.70
C ASN A 59 15.27 22.74 -11.66
N ARG A 60 14.43 23.37 -10.82
CA ARG A 60 13.01 23.03 -10.64
C ARG A 60 12.30 22.84 -11.98
N ASN A 61 11.65 21.70 -12.15
CA ASN A 61 10.90 21.36 -13.35
C ASN A 61 9.71 20.45 -13.01
N LEU A 62 8.57 21.07 -12.73
CA LEU A 62 7.34 20.35 -12.36
C LEU A 62 6.79 19.49 -13.50
N SER A 63 7.03 19.86 -14.76
CA SER A 63 6.64 19.03 -15.92
C SER A 63 7.35 17.68 -15.87
N LYS A 64 8.67 17.68 -15.67
CA LYS A 64 9.46 16.45 -15.48
C LYS A 64 9.03 15.67 -14.23
N ALA A 65 8.68 16.35 -13.13
CA ALA A 65 8.19 15.69 -11.93
C ALA A 65 6.86 14.94 -12.17
N ARG A 66 5.95 15.53 -12.95
CA ARG A 66 4.69 14.88 -13.36
C ARG A 66 4.92 13.70 -14.30
N ILE A 67 5.84 13.83 -15.25
CA ILE A 67 6.23 12.71 -16.13
C ILE A 67 6.80 11.56 -15.30
N LEU A 68 7.71 11.85 -14.35
CA LEU A 68 8.25 10.86 -13.43
C LEU A 68 7.14 10.18 -12.62
N LEU A 69 6.20 10.95 -12.06
CA LEU A 69 5.05 10.38 -11.34
C LEU A 69 4.23 9.44 -12.23
N SER A 70 3.87 9.87 -13.45
CA SER A 70 3.11 9.05 -14.39
C SER A 70 3.84 7.75 -14.74
N SER A 71 5.15 7.81 -15.01
CA SER A 71 5.97 6.61 -15.23
C SER A 71 5.96 5.68 -14.02
N LEU A 72 6.12 6.21 -12.81
CA LEU A 72 6.10 5.43 -11.57
C LEU A 72 4.74 4.76 -11.30
N VAL A 73 3.64 5.42 -11.66
CA VAL A 73 2.30 4.83 -11.54
C VAL A 73 2.10 3.70 -12.55
N ILE A 74 2.52 3.91 -13.81
CA ILE A 74 2.42 2.88 -14.86
C ILE A 74 3.28 1.66 -14.51
N ILE A 75 4.54 1.88 -14.14
CA ILE A 75 5.46 0.79 -13.73
C ILE A 75 4.93 0.11 -12.46
N GLY A 76 4.38 0.87 -11.50
CA GLY A 76 3.76 0.32 -10.30
C GLY A 76 2.56 -0.57 -10.61
N ALA A 77 1.72 -0.18 -11.56
CA ALA A 77 0.56 -0.96 -11.98
C ALA A 77 0.96 -2.23 -12.74
N THR A 78 1.92 -2.15 -13.66
CA THR A 78 2.40 -3.32 -14.42
C THR A 78 3.13 -4.30 -13.51
N LEU A 79 4.04 -3.82 -12.65
CA LEU A 79 4.74 -4.65 -11.67
C LEU A 79 3.75 -5.27 -10.67
N GLY A 80 2.78 -4.49 -10.21
CA GLY A 80 1.71 -4.98 -9.33
C GLY A 80 0.92 -6.11 -9.95
N LEU A 81 0.49 -5.97 -11.21
CA LEU A 81 -0.22 -7.03 -11.93
C LEU A 81 0.64 -8.31 -12.06
N VAL A 82 1.92 -8.16 -12.44
CA VAL A 82 2.85 -9.30 -12.57
C VAL A 82 3.02 -10.00 -11.23
N LEU A 83 3.28 -9.26 -10.14
CA LEU A 83 3.42 -9.82 -8.81
C LEU A 83 2.12 -10.44 -8.30
N GLY A 84 0.97 -9.84 -8.60
CA GLY A 84 -0.35 -10.39 -8.31
C GLY A 84 -0.52 -11.76 -8.95
N ILE A 85 -0.26 -11.87 -10.26
CA ILE A 85 -0.37 -13.13 -11.00
C ILE A 85 0.60 -14.16 -10.42
N VAL A 86 1.90 -13.88 -10.46
CA VAL A 86 2.95 -14.83 -10.04
C VAL A 86 2.79 -15.21 -8.57
N GLY A 87 2.59 -14.22 -7.70
CA GLY A 87 2.46 -14.42 -6.26
C GLY A 87 1.21 -15.20 -5.87
N THR A 88 0.14 -15.16 -6.66
CA THR A 88 -1.08 -15.94 -6.42
C THR A 88 -0.99 -17.34 -7.03
N SER A 89 -0.29 -17.49 -8.17
CA SER A 89 -0.10 -18.78 -8.83
C SER A 89 0.63 -19.80 -7.95
N VAL A 90 1.62 -19.39 -7.15
CA VAL A 90 2.38 -20.29 -6.28
C VAL A 90 1.50 -20.96 -5.20
N PRO A 91 0.80 -20.22 -4.31
CA PRO A 91 -0.08 -20.84 -3.32
C PRO A 91 -1.31 -21.53 -3.94
N TRP A 92 -1.70 -21.18 -5.16
CA TRP A 92 -2.77 -21.88 -5.88
C TRP A 92 -2.32 -23.25 -6.39
N PHE A 93 -1.27 -23.31 -7.21
CA PHE A 93 -0.86 -24.55 -7.90
C PHE A 93 0.12 -25.41 -7.11
N PHE A 94 0.91 -24.79 -6.22
CA PHE A 94 1.96 -25.47 -5.44
C PHE A 94 1.85 -25.18 -3.94
N PRO A 95 0.67 -25.33 -3.30
CA PRO A 95 0.48 -25.02 -1.88
C PRO A 95 1.36 -25.87 -0.95
N ASN A 96 1.69 -27.10 -1.36
CA ASN A 96 2.52 -28.04 -0.62
C ASN A 96 3.96 -27.56 -0.36
N ILE A 97 4.43 -26.52 -1.06
CA ILE A 97 5.73 -25.87 -0.78
C ILE A 97 5.69 -25.16 0.58
N PHE A 98 4.53 -24.66 0.99
CA PHE A 98 4.38 -23.92 2.25
C PHE A 98 3.99 -24.81 3.42
N THR A 99 3.11 -25.79 3.19
CA THR A 99 2.63 -26.68 4.24
C THR A 99 2.08 -27.98 3.64
N PRO A 100 2.29 -29.15 4.29
CA PRO A 100 1.64 -30.40 3.91
C PRO A 100 0.22 -30.55 4.48
N ASP A 101 -0.24 -29.66 5.37
CA ASP A 101 -1.56 -29.77 6.02
C ASP A 101 -2.68 -29.29 5.08
N GLN A 102 -3.51 -30.22 4.64
CA GLN A 102 -4.62 -29.96 3.71
C GLN A 102 -5.66 -28.96 4.25
N THR A 103 -5.91 -28.97 5.57
CA THR A 103 -6.89 -28.04 6.17
C THR A 103 -6.41 -26.60 6.12
N VAL A 104 -5.09 -26.39 6.25
CA VAL A 104 -4.46 -25.07 6.10
C VAL A 104 -4.49 -24.61 4.64
N ILE A 105 -4.25 -25.54 3.70
CA ILE A 105 -4.30 -25.25 2.25
C ILE A 105 -5.71 -24.79 1.84
N GLU A 106 -6.75 -25.44 2.34
CA GLU A 106 -8.14 -25.04 2.08
C GLU A 106 -8.43 -23.61 2.58
N GLU A 107 -7.94 -23.24 3.76
CA GLU A 107 -8.05 -21.86 4.28
C GLU A 107 -7.23 -20.86 3.45
N MET A 108 -6.04 -21.23 2.96
CA MET A 108 -5.24 -20.39 2.06
C MET A 108 -5.98 -20.12 0.75
N HIS A 109 -6.64 -21.13 0.18
CA HIS A 109 -7.38 -21.00 -1.08
C HIS A 109 -8.57 -20.04 -0.98
N LYS A 110 -9.21 -19.93 0.19
CA LYS A 110 -10.31 -18.98 0.42
C LYS A 110 -9.88 -17.52 0.29
N VAL A 111 -8.59 -17.20 0.42
CA VAL A 111 -8.08 -15.82 0.39
C VAL A 111 -7.30 -15.46 -0.86
N LEU A 112 -7.19 -16.35 -1.86
CA LEU A 112 -6.43 -16.08 -3.09
C LEU A 112 -6.92 -14.84 -3.85
N ILE A 113 -8.23 -14.65 -3.94
CA ILE A 113 -8.83 -13.49 -4.61
C ILE A 113 -8.45 -12.17 -3.91
N PRO A 114 -8.76 -11.97 -2.61
CA PRO A 114 -8.38 -10.73 -1.95
C PRO A 114 -6.85 -10.57 -1.84
N TYR A 115 -6.08 -11.66 -1.76
CA TYR A 115 -4.62 -11.62 -1.87
C TYR A 115 -4.14 -11.01 -3.19
N PHE A 116 -4.66 -11.51 -4.33
CA PHE A 116 -4.36 -10.96 -5.66
C PHE A 116 -4.71 -9.47 -5.77
N ILE A 117 -5.91 -9.10 -5.31
CA ILE A 117 -6.40 -7.72 -5.39
C ILE A 117 -5.55 -6.79 -4.51
N ALA A 118 -5.16 -7.21 -3.31
CA ALA A 118 -4.31 -6.42 -2.42
C ALA A 118 -2.87 -6.30 -2.96
N LEU A 119 -2.35 -7.36 -3.58
CA LEU A 119 -0.98 -7.38 -4.09
C LEU A 119 -0.84 -6.56 -5.37
N SER A 120 -1.84 -6.60 -6.25
CA SER A 120 -1.82 -5.89 -7.53
C SER A 120 -1.70 -4.37 -7.41
N VAL A 121 -2.21 -3.79 -6.34
CA VAL A 121 -2.13 -2.34 -6.08
C VAL A 121 -0.91 -1.96 -5.23
N SER A 122 -0.21 -2.93 -4.63
CA SER A 122 0.83 -2.68 -3.62
C SER A 122 2.01 -1.85 -4.18
N PRO A 123 2.64 -2.21 -5.32
CA PRO A 123 3.76 -1.43 -5.85
C PRO A 123 3.36 -0.01 -6.28
N GLY A 124 2.17 0.16 -6.86
CA GLY A 124 1.63 1.49 -7.18
C GLY A 124 1.39 2.34 -5.93
N THR A 125 0.90 1.73 -4.84
CA THR A 125 0.74 2.46 -3.57
C THR A 125 2.09 2.89 -3.00
N HIS A 126 3.12 2.03 -3.09
CA HIS A 126 4.47 2.35 -2.66
C HIS A 126 5.08 3.51 -3.45
N SER A 127 4.88 3.55 -4.77
CA SER A 127 5.40 4.65 -5.60
C SER A 127 4.75 5.98 -5.25
N LEU A 128 3.43 6.00 -5.01
CA LEU A 128 2.70 7.19 -4.58
C LEU A 128 3.08 7.64 -3.16
N ASP A 129 3.22 6.70 -2.21
CA ASP A 129 3.74 7.00 -0.87
C ASP A 129 5.12 7.68 -0.98
N GLY A 130 6.02 7.15 -1.80
CA GLY A 130 7.35 7.71 -2.05
C GLY A 130 7.30 9.11 -2.65
N ALA A 131 6.42 9.35 -3.62
CA ALA A 131 6.22 10.65 -4.24
C ALA A 131 5.69 11.70 -3.23
N LEU A 132 4.74 11.33 -2.37
CA LEU A 132 4.24 12.22 -1.32
C LEU A 132 5.31 12.52 -0.27
N LEU A 133 6.14 11.52 0.09
CA LEU A 133 7.29 11.71 0.98
C LEU A 133 8.32 12.67 0.35
N ALA A 134 8.62 12.49 -0.92
CA ALA A 134 9.50 13.38 -1.69
C ALA A 134 8.96 14.82 -1.74
N GLY A 135 7.63 14.95 -1.86
CA GLY A 135 6.91 16.22 -1.79
C GLY A 135 6.76 16.80 -0.37
N ARG A 136 7.30 16.16 0.67
CA ARG A 136 7.22 16.58 2.08
C ARG A 136 5.79 16.69 2.64
N ASP A 137 4.78 16.04 2.04
CA ASP A 137 3.39 16.10 2.51
C ASP A 137 3.10 15.11 3.65
N LEU A 138 3.90 15.20 4.72
CA LEU A 138 3.86 14.25 5.84
C LEU A 138 2.55 14.32 6.65
N LYS A 139 1.95 15.51 6.74
CA LYS A 139 0.68 15.73 7.44
C LYS A 139 -0.44 14.97 6.76
N PHE A 140 -0.55 15.09 5.43
CA PHE A 140 -1.53 14.34 4.66
C PHE A 140 -1.31 12.82 4.83
N ILE A 141 -0.07 12.34 4.64
CA ILE A 141 0.26 10.91 4.77
C ILE A 141 -0.18 10.38 6.14
N SER A 142 0.12 11.12 7.22
CA SER A 142 -0.23 10.69 8.57
C SER A 142 -1.75 10.62 8.78
N LEU A 143 -2.46 11.69 8.43
CA LEU A 143 -3.90 11.79 8.64
C LEU A 143 -4.68 10.79 7.76
N SER A 144 -4.32 10.68 6.48
CA SER A 144 -4.97 9.75 5.55
C SER A 144 -4.74 8.29 5.96
N THR A 145 -3.52 7.92 6.33
CA THR A 145 -3.22 6.55 6.78
C THR A 145 -3.93 6.23 8.10
N PHE A 146 -4.04 7.19 9.02
CA PHE A 146 -4.80 7.02 10.26
C PHE A 146 -6.30 6.87 10.00
N GLY A 147 -6.86 7.65 9.06
CA GLY A 147 -8.24 7.50 8.60
C GLY A 147 -8.49 6.11 7.99
N CYS A 148 -7.63 5.66 7.09
CA CYS A 148 -7.72 4.30 6.52
C CYS A 148 -7.60 3.21 7.60
N PHE A 149 -6.70 3.37 8.58
CA PHE A 149 -6.57 2.46 9.71
C PHE A 149 -7.87 2.39 10.52
N SER A 150 -8.43 3.54 10.89
CA SER A 150 -9.64 3.62 11.72
C SER A 150 -10.84 2.99 11.00
N LEU A 151 -11.03 3.33 9.71
CA LEU A 151 -12.08 2.73 8.89
C LEU A 151 -11.87 1.23 8.70
N GLY A 152 -10.63 0.81 8.42
CA GLY A 152 -10.27 -0.60 8.30
C GLY A 152 -10.51 -1.38 9.60
N ALA A 153 -10.25 -0.79 10.76
CA ALA A 153 -10.54 -1.41 12.06
C ALA A 153 -12.04 -1.61 12.27
N VAL A 154 -12.87 -0.63 11.91
CA VAL A 154 -14.33 -0.77 11.92
C VAL A 154 -14.78 -1.89 10.98
N LEU A 155 -14.24 -1.94 9.75
CA LEU A 155 -14.54 -3.00 8.78
C LEU A 155 -14.18 -4.39 9.31
N LEU A 156 -13.03 -4.53 10.00
CA LEU A 156 -12.64 -5.79 10.63
C LEU A 156 -13.59 -6.21 11.75
N ILE A 157 -14.04 -5.28 12.59
CA ILE A 157 -15.02 -5.56 13.65
C ILE A 157 -16.35 -6.02 13.03
N LEU A 158 -16.82 -5.35 11.99
CA LEU A 158 -18.03 -5.73 11.27
C LEU A 158 -17.88 -7.11 10.60
N ALA A 159 -16.73 -7.38 9.98
CA ALA A 159 -16.44 -8.66 9.36
C ALA A 159 -16.47 -9.81 10.38
N ARG A 160 -15.95 -9.57 11.59
CA ARG A 160 -16.01 -10.53 12.71
C ARG A 160 -17.45 -10.76 13.16
N ASN A 161 -18.22 -9.70 13.39
CA ASN A 161 -19.59 -9.82 13.88
C ASN A 161 -20.51 -10.47 12.85
N GLY A 162 -20.24 -10.28 11.55
CA GLY A 162 -20.97 -10.93 10.46
C GLY A 162 -20.52 -12.36 10.12
N GLY A 163 -19.51 -12.90 10.81
CA GLY A 163 -19.06 -14.28 10.57
C GLY A 163 -18.33 -14.52 9.25
N TYR A 164 -17.77 -13.48 8.62
CA TYR A 164 -17.10 -13.57 7.31
C TYR A 164 -15.73 -14.28 7.34
N GLY A 165 -15.26 -14.68 8.52
CA GLY A 165 -14.03 -15.45 8.72
C GLY A 165 -12.77 -14.79 8.16
N LEU A 166 -11.83 -15.63 7.68
CA LEU A 166 -10.55 -15.17 7.15
C LEU A 166 -10.70 -14.31 5.87
N PRO A 167 -11.57 -14.65 4.89
CA PRO A 167 -11.79 -13.79 3.73
C PRO A 167 -12.22 -12.36 4.10
N GLY A 168 -13.09 -12.20 5.11
CA GLY A 168 -13.49 -10.89 5.61
C GLY A 168 -12.30 -10.03 6.09
N CYS A 169 -11.33 -10.66 6.76
CA CYS A 169 -10.10 -9.99 7.19
C CYS A 169 -9.25 -9.53 6.00
N TRP A 170 -9.15 -10.36 4.97
CA TRP A 170 -8.40 -10.07 3.76
C TRP A 170 -9.08 -9.02 2.87
N PHE A 171 -10.41 -9.00 2.79
CA PHE A 171 -11.13 -7.93 2.10
C PHE A 171 -11.01 -6.59 2.83
N ALA A 172 -10.93 -6.58 4.17
CA ALA A 172 -10.58 -5.36 4.90
C ALA A 172 -9.17 -4.86 4.56
N LEU A 173 -8.20 -5.78 4.36
CA LEU A 173 -6.85 -5.45 3.88
C LEU A 173 -6.88 -4.87 2.45
N VAL A 174 -7.67 -5.46 1.55
CA VAL A 174 -7.91 -4.92 0.20
C VAL A 174 -8.43 -3.49 0.29
N GLY A 175 -9.49 -3.26 1.08
CA GLY A 175 -10.08 -1.94 1.28
C GLY A 175 -9.06 -0.93 1.81
N PHE A 176 -8.27 -1.32 2.82
CA PHE A 176 -7.20 -0.49 3.37
C PHE A 176 -6.17 -0.10 2.31
N GLN A 177 -5.69 -1.06 1.49
CA GLN A 177 -4.65 -0.80 0.51
C GLN A 177 -5.15 0.05 -0.66
N TRP A 178 -6.33 -0.25 -1.19
CA TRP A 178 -6.93 0.50 -2.29
C TRP A 178 -7.37 1.90 -1.89
N ALA A 179 -7.95 2.07 -0.69
CA ALA A 179 -8.27 3.41 -0.18
C ALA A 179 -7.00 4.28 -0.10
N ARG A 180 -5.89 3.73 0.38
CA ARG A 180 -4.60 4.44 0.41
C ARG A 180 -4.10 4.79 -0.99
N PHE A 181 -4.17 3.87 -1.94
CA PHE A 181 -3.81 4.12 -3.32
C PHE A 181 -4.60 5.30 -3.89
N PHE A 182 -5.93 5.27 -3.81
CA PHE A 182 -6.79 6.31 -4.38
C PHE A 182 -6.60 7.66 -3.68
N LEU A 183 -6.54 7.69 -2.35
CA LEU A 183 -6.32 8.93 -1.61
C LEU A 183 -4.98 9.56 -1.96
N ASN A 184 -3.91 8.76 -2.05
CA ASN A 184 -2.59 9.25 -2.42
C ASN A 184 -2.56 9.75 -3.87
N LEU A 185 -3.17 9.00 -4.80
CA LEU A 185 -3.25 9.38 -6.20
C LEU A 185 -4.03 10.69 -6.37
N GLN A 186 -5.20 10.78 -5.73
CA GLN A 186 -6.03 11.99 -5.74
C GLN A 186 -5.26 13.19 -5.18
N ARG A 187 -4.50 13.01 -4.09
CA ARG A 187 -3.70 14.09 -3.51
C ARG A 187 -2.60 14.57 -4.44
N LEU A 188 -1.91 13.66 -5.12
CA LEU A 188 -0.83 14.00 -6.05
C LEU A 188 -1.33 14.62 -7.36
N LEU A 189 -2.54 14.27 -7.80
CA LEU A 189 -3.19 14.84 -8.98
C LEU A 189 -4.01 16.10 -8.69
N SER A 190 -4.22 16.43 -7.41
CA SER A 190 -4.99 17.61 -7.00
C SER A 190 -4.32 18.90 -7.51
N PRO A 191 -5.10 19.90 -7.97
CA PRO A 191 -4.57 21.22 -8.35
C PRO A 191 -3.77 21.90 -7.24
N ASP A 192 -4.18 21.71 -5.98
CA ASP A 192 -3.49 22.22 -4.79
C ASP A 192 -2.33 21.30 -4.32
N GLY A 193 -2.04 20.25 -5.08
CA GLY A 193 -0.99 19.28 -4.81
C GLY A 193 0.39 19.84 -5.11
N VAL A 194 1.42 19.25 -4.48
CA VAL A 194 2.83 19.68 -4.59
C VAL A 194 3.34 19.78 -6.04
N LEU A 195 2.79 18.97 -6.94
CA LEU A 195 3.18 18.93 -8.35
C LEU A 195 2.44 19.95 -9.23
N TYR A 196 1.35 20.53 -8.73
CA TYR A 196 0.46 21.41 -9.49
C TYR A 196 0.34 22.82 -8.93
N SER A 197 0.70 23.04 -7.66
CA SER A 197 0.80 24.39 -7.10
C SER A 197 2.01 25.12 -7.69
N GLU A 198 1.77 26.09 -8.57
CA GLU A 198 2.82 27.01 -9.08
C GLU A 198 3.29 28.02 -8.01
N ASP A 199 2.67 27.99 -6.82
CA ASP A 199 2.86 28.96 -5.75
C ASP A 199 4.31 29.04 -5.23
N MET A 200 5.08 29.96 -5.80
CA MET A 200 6.42 30.38 -5.35
C MET A 200 6.40 31.04 -3.95
N SER A 201 5.22 31.38 -3.44
CA SER A 201 5.00 32.08 -2.18
C SER A 201 5.43 31.25 -0.96
N ARG A 202 5.15 29.93 -0.93
CA ARG A 202 5.57 29.04 0.17
C ARG A 202 7.08 28.83 0.23
N TYR A 203 7.73 28.70 -0.94
CA TYR A 203 9.18 28.52 -1.04
C TYR A 203 9.94 29.73 -0.49
N ASN A 204 9.52 30.94 -0.85
CA ASN A 204 10.10 32.16 -0.31
C ASN A 204 9.89 32.29 1.20
N LEU A 205 8.75 31.84 1.73
CA LEU A 205 8.44 31.91 3.16
C LEU A 205 9.23 30.92 4.00
N GLU A 206 9.53 29.71 3.49
CA GLU A 206 10.43 28.75 4.17
C GLU A 206 11.88 29.26 4.15
N LYS A 207 12.35 29.78 3.01
CA LYS A 207 13.70 30.35 2.89
C LYS A 207 13.91 31.58 3.79
N LEU A 208 12.85 32.35 4.05
CA LEU A 208 12.85 33.48 4.99
C LEU A 208 12.78 33.06 6.47
N LYS A 209 12.36 31.83 6.79
CA LYS A 209 12.36 31.30 8.17
C LYS A 209 13.68 30.62 8.55
N GLU A 210 14.47 30.23 7.56
CA GLU A 210 15.80 29.62 7.74
C GLU A 210 16.95 30.65 7.71
N ALA A 211 16.63 31.94 7.47
CA ALA A 211 17.56 33.08 7.53
C ALA A 211 17.37 33.88 8.82
#